data_AF-A0A2T0FG92-F1
#
_entry.id   AF-A0A2T0FG92-F1
#
_cell.length_a   1.000
_cell.length_b   1.000
_cell.length_c   1.000
_cell.angle_alpha   90.00
_cell.angle_beta   90.00
_cell.angle_gamma   90.00
#
_symmetry.space_group_name_H-M   'P 1'
#
loop_
_entity.id
_entity.type
_entity.pdbx_description
1 polymer ?
#
loop_
_entity_poly.entity_id
_entity_poly.type
_entity_poly.pdbx_seq_one_letter_code
_entity_poly.pdbx_strand_id
1 'polypeptide(L)'
;MDLKRLLDGPESGAKRVAEGPLTPEEIELFQKEAIFRQMKAYQRERDELQAQLAAVTTPPLEASIRKELERVTEQYLEACRKIERLKSPLVARVTQDPVRKDSDGHVKAEEESNSATPQPASSSEESQKKIQELTEALDGEHGVVAKQNEQLKLAEQQVISLEGKIRDLELQVANLPQEAVRKSDFYIMNDRKIQDLTADNVRLEQELQRQQTTLGQLQGEQAFYEKDVREKYDQQKQNLEKQLEQMEADVSRIRGVRDELMGELNVKRAAEQELIKQTEALKERLELAEAKISSSTTIDPAEVDAVVEGKSEQELRELAAKLARQNKAFAAEIPGLEKAFAKAHARANQKIIDQAAVDAKLSALNTAKVKADEKYFGAMRARDALNIEYQQVKAALAKSSEVINNLRAQEQKLVSNTARVQRQLAEAENKVVQVQRVQAQVERRRNELEQQLAAARHEIQKLQSQLTTRDGDIAEERTTKRNLEQQIEKLKKQVDVKQLTSGMGSAQAIQEQIESLRSIALCSLCTKNWKDTAIKVCGHVFCNDCAMARLNARMRKCPLCNSQFGQNDLLQVHL
;
A
#
# COMPACT_ATOMS: atom_id res chain seq x y z
N MET A 1 -36.64 -7.07 -41.41
CA MET A 1 -37.72 -6.34 -40.72
C MET A 1 -37.55 -6.56 -39.22
N ASP A 2 -37.15 -5.65 -38.35
CA ASP A 2 -36.50 -4.35 -38.45
C ASP A 2 -35.86 -4.12 -37.07
N LEU A 3 -34.54 -4.26 -36.97
CA LEU A 3 -33.77 -3.92 -35.75
C LEU A 3 -33.69 -2.40 -35.51
N LYS A 4 -34.33 -1.60 -36.36
CA LYS A 4 -34.27 -0.13 -36.37
C LYS A 4 -35.38 0.52 -35.53
N ARG A 5 -36.37 -0.24 -35.04
CA ARG A 5 -37.50 0.29 -34.25
C ARG A 5 -37.27 0.38 -32.73
N LEU A 6 -36.10 -0.03 -32.25
CA LEU A 6 -35.73 0.04 -30.82
C LEU A 6 -34.82 1.23 -30.46
N LEU A 7 -34.49 2.08 -31.45
CA LEU A 7 -33.56 3.20 -31.28
C LEU A 7 -34.22 4.57 -31.11
N ASP A 8 -35.52 4.69 -31.36
CA ASP A 8 -36.26 5.93 -31.11
C ASP A 8 -37.04 5.79 -29.81
N GLY A 9 -36.57 6.45 -28.76
CA GLY A 9 -37.30 6.56 -27.50
C GLY A 9 -38.61 7.34 -27.72
N PRO A 10 -39.72 6.97 -27.04
CA PRO A 10 -40.91 7.79 -27.12
C PRO A 10 -40.67 9.07 -26.30
N GLU A 11 -40.73 10.19 -27.00
CA GLU A 11 -40.98 11.49 -26.41
C GLU A 11 -42.23 11.44 -25.51
N SER A 12 -42.16 12.24 -24.45
CA SER A 12 -43.20 12.54 -23.48
C SER A 12 -44.62 12.51 -24.05
N GLY A 13 -45.33 11.42 -23.79
CA GLY A 13 -46.76 11.29 -24.08
C GLY A 13 -47.43 10.56 -22.92
N ALA A 14 -47.78 11.31 -21.88
CA ALA A 14 -48.61 10.82 -20.78
C ALA A 14 -50.01 10.46 -21.31
N LYS A 15 -50.20 9.23 -21.79
CA LYS A 15 -51.52 8.62 -21.96
C LYS A 15 -51.72 7.63 -20.82
N ARG A 16 -52.49 8.06 -19.81
CA ARG A 16 -53.09 7.19 -18.80
C ARG A 16 -54.01 6.21 -19.55
N VAL A 17 -53.69 4.92 -19.53
CA VAL A 17 -54.59 3.85 -19.94
C VAL A 17 -54.82 2.96 -18.73
N ALA A 18 -56.09 3.00 -18.30
CA ALA A 18 -56.91 2.09 -17.52
C ALA A 18 -56.25 1.02 -16.61
N GLU A 19 -56.73 1.08 -15.36
CA GLU A 19 -56.61 0.14 -14.25
C GLU A 19 -56.87 -1.32 -14.64
N GLY A 20 -55.83 -2.14 -14.48
CA GLY A 20 -55.87 -3.60 -14.37
C GLY A 20 -54.63 -4.06 -13.58
N PRO A 21 -54.68 -5.16 -12.81
CA PRO A 21 -53.50 -5.66 -12.12
C PRO A 21 -52.44 -6.07 -13.14
N LEU A 22 -51.22 -5.51 -13.03
CA LEU A 22 -50.10 -5.85 -13.91
C LEU A 22 -49.89 -7.36 -13.90
N THR A 23 -49.79 -7.94 -15.09
CA THR A 23 -49.50 -9.36 -15.24
C THR A 23 -48.08 -9.66 -14.74
N PRO A 24 -47.80 -10.89 -14.25
CA PRO A 24 -46.47 -11.27 -13.78
C PRO A 24 -45.35 -11.01 -14.80
N GLU A 25 -45.66 -11.14 -16.09
CA GLU A 25 -44.73 -10.87 -17.20
C GLU A 25 -44.40 -9.37 -17.34
N GLU A 26 -45.36 -8.48 -17.13
CA GLU A 26 -45.12 -7.02 -17.16
C GLU A 26 -44.28 -6.56 -15.96
N ILE A 27 -44.49 -7.18 -14.79
CA ILE A 27 -43.68 -6.93 -13.59
C ILE A 27 -42.23 -7.40 -13.82
N GLU A 28 -42.04 -8.58 -14.40
CA GLU A 28 -40.71 -9.11 -14.73
C GLU A 28 -40.00 -8.23 -15.78
N LEU A 29 -40.73 -7.73 -16.79
CA LEU A 29 -40.19 -6.82 -17.79
C LEU A 29 -39.74 -5.49 -17.16
N PHE A 30 -40.56 -4.92 -16.27
CA PHE A 30 -40.24 -3.70 -15.54
C PHE A 30 -39.02 -3.86 -14.63
N GLN A 31 -38.91 -5.01 -13.94
CA GLN A 31 -37.73 -5.33 -13.12
C GLN A 31 -36.46 -5.47 -13.97
N LYS A 32 -36.54 -6.16 -15.11
CA LYS A 32 -35.41 -6.27 -16.06
C LYS A 32 -35.00 -4.91 -16.60
N GLU A 33 -35.97 -4.04 -16.90
CA GLU A 33 -35.69 -2.68 -17.39
C GLU A 33 -35.07 -1.80 -16.31
N ALA A 34 -35.50 -1.92 -15.05
CA ALA A 34 -34.91 -1.23 -13.91
C ALA A 34 -33.46 -1.67 -13.65
N ILE A 35 -33.19 -2.98 -13.69
CA ILE A 35 -31.84 -3.55 -13.56
C ILE A 35 -30.96 -3.06 -14.72
N PHE A 36 -31.49 -3.04 -15.95
CA PHE A 36 -30.75 -2.56 -17.11
C PHE A 36 -30.39 -1.07 -16.99
N ARG A 37 -31.29 -0.22 -16.48
CA ARG A 37 -31.02 1.19 -16.20
C ARG A 37 -29.95 1.38 -15.13
N GLN A 38 -29.99 0.58 -14.06
CA GLN A 38 -28.94 0.56 -13.02
C GLN A 38 -27.58 0.12 -13.57
N MET A 39 -27.53 -0.94 -14.40
CA MET A 39 -26.29 -1.38 -15.04
C MET A 39 -25.71 -0.30 -15.96
N LYS A 40 -26.55 0.45 -16.68
CA LYS A 40 -26.11 1.58 -17.52
C LYS A 40 -25.55 2.74 -16.69
N ALA A 41 -26.13 3.00 -15.52
CA ALA A 41 -25.62 4.00 -14.59
C ALA A 41 -24.24 3.60 -14.04
N TYR A 42 -24.08 2.34 -13.60
CA TYR A 42 -22.79 1.83 -13.13
C TYR A 42 -21.72 1.79 -14.23
N GLN A 43 -22.10 1.53 -15.48
CA GLN A 43 -21.17 1.63 -16.60
C GLN A 43 -20.67 3.06 -16.82
N ARG A 44 -21.56 4.06 -16.74
CA ARG A 44 -21.16 5.48 -16.84
C ARG A 44 -20.25 5.90 -15.71
N GLU A 45 -20.58 5.52 -14.48
CA GLU A 45 -19.78 5.83 -13.29
C GLU A 45 -18.40 5.16 -13.35
N ARG A 46 -18.33 3.91 -13.82
CA ARG A 46 -17.05 3.25 -14.11
C ARG A 46 -16.24 4.00 -15.15
N ASP A 47 -16.85 4.36 -16.28
CA ASP A 47 -16.16 5.03 -17.37
C ASP A 47 -15.65 6.42 -16.95
N GLU A 48 -16.41 7.12 -16.10
CA GLU A 48 -16.04 8.40 -15.51
C GLU A 48 -14.88 8.27 -14.50
N LEU A 49 -14.93 7.27 -13.61
CA LEU A 49 -13.81 6.93 -12.71
C LEU A 49 -12.56 6.50 -13.47
N GLN A 50 -12.73 5.77 -14.58
CA GLN A 50 -11.64 5.31 -15.41
C GLN A 50 -11.01 6.47 -16.21
N ALA A 51 -11.82 7.46 -16.62
CA ALA A 51 -11.33 8.71 -17.20
C ALA A 51 -10.61 9.59 -16.18
N GLN A 52 -11.11 9.68 -14.93
CA GLN A 52 -10.43 10.38 -13.83
C GLN A 52 -9.11 9.72 -13.47
N LEU A 53 -9.06 8.38 -13.42
CA LEU A 53 -7.83 7.63 -13.19
C LEU A 53 -6.83 7.89 -14.33
N ALA A 54 -7.30 7.84 -15.59
CA ALA A 54 -6.48 8.14 -16.76
C ALA A 54 -5.90 9.56 -16.70
N ALA A 55 -6.70 10.57 -16.31
CA ALA A 55 -6.27 11.95 -16.13
C ALA A 55 -5.15 12.10 -15.09
N VAL A 56 -5.26 11.42 -13.95
CA VAL A 56 -4.26 11.41 -12.87
C VAL A 56 -2.99 10.64 -13.27
N THR A 57 -3.13 9.55 -14.03
CA THR A 57 -2.00 8.76 -14.55
C THR A 57 -1.40 9.29 -15.84
N THR A 58 -1.79 10.49 -16.29
CA THR A 58 -1.25 11.00 -17.55
C THR A 58 0.26 11.29 -17.41
N PRO A 59 1.09 10.88 -18.39
CA PRO A 59 2.54 11.14 -18.41
C PRO A 59 2.98 12.63 -18.40
N PRO A 60 2.18 13.66 -18.77
CA PRO A 60 2.63 15.05 -18.68
C PRO A 60 2.68 15.58 -17.23
N LEU A 61 1.90 15.05 -16.29
CA LEU A 61 1.98 15.50 -14.89
C LEU A 61 3.26 14.96 -14.22
N GLU A 62 3.58 13.69 -14.45
CA GLU A 62 4.86 13.11 -14.01
C GLU A 62 6.06 13.79 -14.68
N ALA A 63 5.95 14.13 -15.97
CA ALA A 63 6.99 14.88 -16.68
C ALA A 63 7.13 16.33 -16.16
N SER A 64 6.03 16.98 -15.80
CA SER A 64 6.05 18.32 -15.20
C SER A 64 6.68 18.30 -13.81
N ILE A 65 6.32 17.32 -12.98
CA ILE A 65 6.93 17.12 -11.64
C ILE A 65 8.41 16.77 -11.77
N ARG A 66 8.81 15.92 -12.72
CA ARG A 66 10.24 15.62 -12.98
C ARG A 66 11.02 16.85 -13.43
N LYS A 67 10.45 17.65 -14.33
CA LYS A 67 11.08 18.89 -14.80
C LYS A 67 11.24 19.91 -13.68
N GLU A 68 10.25 20.00 -12.80
CA GLU A 68 10.31 20.87 -11.62
C GLU A 68 11.32 20.35 -10.57
N LEU A 69 11.41 19.02 -10.41
CA LEU A 69 12.41 18.37 -9.58
C LEU A 69 13.83 18.64 -10.12
N GLU A 70 14.05 18.52 -11.42
CA GLU A 70 15.33 18.83 -12.09
C GLU A 70 15.69 20.31 -11.89
N ARG A 71 14.74 21.23 -12.06
CA ARG A 71 14.93 22.67 -11.82
C ARG A 71 15.36 22.97 -10.38
N VAL A 72 14.69 22.37 -9.38
CA VAL A 72 15.03 22.54 -7.96
C VAL A 72 16.38 21.91 -7.64
N THR A 73 16.71 20.78 -8.27
CA THR A 73 18.00 20.10 -8.10
C THR A 73 19.14 20.93 -8.69
N GLU A 74 18.96 21.57 -9.84
CA GLU A 74 19.95 22.49 -10.42
C GLU A 74 20.16 23.72 -9.53
N GLN A 75 19.08 24.32 -8.99
CA GLN A 75 19.17 25.44 -8.06
C GLN A 75 19.92 25.06 -6.77
N TYR A 76 19.68 23.85 -6.26
CA TYR A 76 20.41 23.32 -5.10
C TYR A 76 21.89 23.11 -5.41
N LEU A 77 22.22 22.48 -6.55
CA LEU A 77 23.61 22.26 -6.98
C LEU A 77 24.35 23.58 -7.21
N GLU A 78 23.68 24.59 -7.74
CA GLU A 78 24.28 25.91 -7.93
C GLU A 78 24.51 26.65 -6.61
N ALA A 79 23.59 26.53 -5.64
CA ALA A 79 23.78 27.01 -4.29
C ALA A 79 24.95 26.30 -3.59
N CYS A 80 25.07 24.97 -3.74
CA CYS A 80 26.22 24.20 -3.24
C CYS A 80 27.54 24.66 -3.87
N ARG A 81 27.59 24.88 -5.20
CA ARG A 81 28.78 25.42 -5.89
C ARG A 81 29.13 26.83 -5.41
N LYS A 82 28.14 27.69 -5.14
CA LYS A 82 28.37 29.03 -4.56
C LYS A 82 28.95 28.94 -3.14
N ILE A 83 28.45 28.01 -2.32
CA ILE A 83 28.99 27.76 -0.98
C ILE A 83 30.41 27.18 -1.05
N GLU A 84 30.71 26.28 -1.98
CA GLU A 84 32.07 25.76 -2.19
C GLU A 84 33.04 26.84 -2.67
N ARG A 85 32.60 27.76 -3.54
CA ARG A 85 33.40 28.94 -3.94
C ARG A 85 33.71 29.85 -2.76
N LEU A 86 32.77 30.05 -1.84
CA LEU A 86 32.95 30.83 -0.63
C LEU A 86 33.82 30.11 0.43
N LYS A 87 33.80 28.78 0.46
CA LYS A 87 34.63 27.94 1.34
C LYS A 87 36.02 27.65 0.76
N SER A 88 36.25 27.94 -0.51
CA SER A 88 37.55 27.73 -1.16
C SER A 88 38.59 28.72 -0.60
N PRO A 89 39.74 28.23 -0.09
CA PRO A 89 40.76 29.05 0.57
C PRO A 89 41.42 30.09 -0.35
N LEU A 90 41.18 30.02 -1.67
CA LEU A 90 41.64 31.00 -2.66
C LEU A 90 40.77 32.27 -2.70
N VAL A 91 39.46 32.18 -2.44
CA VAL A 91 38.56 33.35 -2.44
C VAL A 91 38.68 34.13 -1.12
N ALA A 92 38.91 33.44 0.00
CA ALA A 92 39.24 34.06 1.29
C ALA A 92 40.55 34.88 1.25
N ARG A 93 41.45 34.59 0.31
CA ARG A 93 42.69 35.34 0.07
C ARG A 93 42.52 36.52 -0.90
N VAL A 94 41.45 36.55 -1.70
CA VAL A 94 41.20 37.61 -2.70
C VAL A 94 40.24 38.68 -2.15
N THR A 95 39.44 38.38 -1.13
CA THR A 95 38.54 39.36 -0.48
C THR A 95 39.11 40.00 0.80
N GLN A 96 40.34 39.66 1.20
CA GLN A 96 41.08 40.40 2.23
C GLN A 96 42.07 41.35 1.55
N ASP A 97 41.66 42.61 1.39
CA ASP A 97 42.59 43.70 1.11
C ASP A 97 43.58 43.87 2.27
N PRO A 98 44.86 44.23 1.99
CA PRO A 98 45.94 44.14 2.96
C PRO A 98 46.04 45.41 3.80
N VAL A 99 45.65 45.33 5.07
CA VAL A 99 46.11 46.30 6.08
C VAL A 99 47.50 45.88 6.54
N ARG A 100 48.49 46.66 6.12
CA ARG A 100 49.90 46.58 6.52
C ARG A 100 50.04 46.51 8.05
N LYS A 101 50.72 45.47 8.52
CA LYS A 101 51.36 45.40 9.84
C LYS A 101 52.86 45.16 9.63
N ASP A 102 53.62 46.25 9.62
CA ASP A 102 55.04 46.24 9.93
C ASP A 102 55.18 46.63 11.39
N SER A 103 55.50 45.67 12.27
CA SER A 103 56.19 45.89 13.54
C SER A 103 56.48 44.53 14.18
N ASP A 104 57.70 44.02 14.00
CA ASP A 104 58.53 43.71 15.16
C ASP A 104 59.99 43.47 14.74
N GLY A 105 60.87 44.26 15.35
CA GLY A 105 62.30 44.23 15.11
C GLY A 105 62.96 43.02 15.75
N HIS A 106 63.94 42.46 15.05
CA HIS A 106 64.99 41.69 15.67
C HIS A 106 66.33 42.20 15.13
N VAL A 107 67.03 42.97 15.97
CA VAL A 107 68.37 43.50 15.71
C VAL A 107 69.38 42.39 15.98
N LYS A 108 70.10 41.95 14.95
CA LYS A 108 71.41 41.32 15.06
C LYS A 108 72.45 42.37 14.66
N ALA A 109 73.39 42.60 15.58
CA ALA A 109 74.56 43.43 15.37
C ALA A 109 75.61 42.67 14.56
N GLU A 110 76.14 43.32 13.53
CA GLU A 110 77.51 43.09 13.04
C GLU A 110 78.13 44.46 12.74
N GLU A 111 79.34 44.62 13.26
CA GLU A 111 80.23 45.76 13.11
C GLU A 111 80.83 45.79 11.70
N GLU A 112 81.05 46.99 11.14
CA GLU A 112 82.34 47.26 10.51
C GLU A 112 82.65 48.76 10.46
N SER A 113 83.93 49.02 10.72
CA SER A 113 84.64 50.27 10.92
C SER A 113 84.74 51.19 9.70
N ASN A 114 84.80 52.51 9.91
CA ASN A 114 85.99 53.25 9.47
C ASN A 114 86.20 54.59 10.19
N SER A 115 87.49 54.84 10.42
CA SER A 115 88.15 55.86 11.24
C SER A 115 88.14 57.29 10.67
N ALA A 116 88.14 58.31 11.54
CA ALA A 116 89.21 59.32 11.66
C ALA A 116 88.78 60.55 12.50
N THR A 117 89.59 60.88 13.50
CA THR A 117 89.61 62.11 14.32
C THR A 117 90.86 62.95 13.94
N PRO A 118 91.16 64.16 14.50
CA PRO A 118 90.32 65.22 15.09
C PRO A 118 90.77 66.68 14.78
N GLN A 119 90.01 67.65 15.36
CA GLN A 119 90.37 69.01 15.84
C GLN A 119 89.99 70.25 14.99
N PRO A 120 89.80 71.45 15.60
CA PRO A 120 89.13 71.78 16.88
C PRO A 120 88.22 73.04 16.79
N ALA A 121 87.49 73.31 17.89
CA ALA A 121 86.96 74.61 18.32
C ALA A 121 85.61 75.13 17.76
N SER A 122 84.53 74.90 18.53
CA SER A 122 83.59 75.95 19.00
C SER A 122 82.44 75.32 19.82
N SER A 123 82.53 75.40 21.15
CA SER A 123 81.53 74.88 22.08
C SER A 123 80.31 75.83 22.17
N SER A 124 79.22 75.52 21.46
CA SER A 124 77.85 75.95 21.81
C SER A 124 76.76 75.30 20.93
N GLU A 125 77.03 74.94 19.67
CA GLU A 125 75.97 74.54 18.71
C GLU A 125 75.74 73.02 18.59
N GLU A 126 76.75 72.18 18.83
CA GLU A 126 76.67 70.73 18.61
C GLU A 126 75.85 70.00 19.69
N SER A 127 75.95 70.45 20.95
CA SER A 127 75.13 69.92 22.05
C SER A 127 73.66 70.31 21.92
N GLN A 128 73.36 71.48 21.30
CA GLN A 128 71.97 71.92 21.07
C GLN A 128 71.29 71.10 19.96
N LYS A 129 72.02 70.74 18.90
CA LYS A 129 71.49 69.89 17.81
C LYS A 129 71.16 68.48 18.28
N LYS A 130 72.00 67.88 19.13
CA LYS A 130 71.77 66.52 19.64
C LYS A 130 70.63 66.46 20.67
N ILE A 131 70.42 67.53 21.42
CA ILE A 131 69.24 67.70 22.29
C ILE A 131 67.98 67.89 21.45
N GLN A 132 68.04 68.67 20.35
CA GLN A 132 66.93 68.80 19.41
C GLN A 132 66.54 67.46 18.77
N GLU A 133 67.50 66.68 18.26
CA GLU A 133 67.23 65.36 17.67
C GLU A 133 66.61 64.37 18.68
N LEU A 134 67.08 64.37 19.93
CA LEU A 134 66.50 63.54 20.99
C LEU A 134 65.09 64.01 21.40
N THR A 135 64.83 65.31 21.34
CA THR A 135 63.49 65.86 21.64
C THR A 135 62.52 65.52 20.51
N GLU A 136 62.95 65.63 19.25
CA GLU A 136 62.15 65.24 18.08
C GLU A 136 61.87 63.72 18.05
N ALA A 137 62.83 62.89 18.45
CA ALA A 137 62.62 61.45 18.58
C ALA A 137 61.64 61.10 19.71
N LEU A 138 61.74 61.80 20.86
CA LEU A 138 60.81 61.63 21.99
C LEU A 138 59.38 62.07 21.63
N ASP A 139 59.24 63.16 20.88
CA ASP A 139 57.95 63.64 20.37
C ASP A 139 57.36 62.67 19.34
N GLY A 140 58.20 62.03 18.52
CA GLY A 140 57.81 60.94 17.62
C GLY A 140 57.26 59.73 18.35
N GLU A 141 57.95 59.25 19.39
CA GLU A 141 57.52 58.13 20.24
C GLU A 141 56.23 58.45 21.01
N HIS A 142 56.12 59.67 21.56
CA HIS A 142 54.87 60.14 22.17
C HIS A 142 53.70 60.17 21.16
N GLY A 143 53.97 60.54 19.90
CA GLY A 143 52.98 60.48 18.83
C GLY A 143 52.52 59.05 18.49
N VAL A 144 53.43 58.07 18.52
CA VAL A 144 53.11 56.65 18.31
C VAL A 144 52.29 56.11 19.48
N VAL A 145 52.69 56.40 20.71
CA VAL A 145 51.97 55.99 21.94
C VAL A 145 50.58 56.64 21.98
N ALA A 146 50.43 57.89 21.55
CA ALA A 146 49.13 58.54 21.44
C ALA A 146 48.20 57.83 20.45
N LYS A 147 48.71 57.46 19.27
CA LYS A 147 47.95 56.70 18.26
C LYS A 147 47.59 55.29 18.73
N GLN A 148 48.50 54.60 19.43
CA GLN A 148 48.23 53.29 20.00
C GLN A 148 47.16 53.36 21.09
N ASN A 149 47.20 54.37 21.96
CA ASN A 149 46.16 54.61 22.96
C ASN A 149 44.80 54.94 22.32
N GLU A 150 44.77 55.66 21.21
CA GLU A 150 43.54 55.93 20.46
C GLU A 150 42.96 54.65 19.83
N GLN A 151 43.82 53.79 19.26
CA GLN A 151 43.42 52.49 18.73
C GLN A 151 42.93 51.53 19.83
N LEU A 152 43.57 51.53 21.00
CA LEU A 152 43.13 50.76 22.17
C LEU A 152 41.76 51.21 22.65
N LYS A 153 41.52 52.52 22.75
CA LYS A 153 40.19 53.05 23.11
C LYS A 153 39.10 52.63 22.11
N LEU A 154 39.40 52.64 20.82
CA LEU A 154 38.50 52.17 19.78
C LEU A 154 38.20 50.67 19.92
N ALA A 155 39.22 49.86 20.19
CA ALA A 155 39.06 48.42 20.42
C ALA A 155 38.24 48.12 21.68
N GLU A 156 38.49 48.85 22.78
CA GLU A 156 37.71 48.74 24.03
C GLU A 156 36.23 49.09 23.81
N GLN A 157 35.94 50.15 23.05
CA GLN A 157 34.56 50.49 22.67
C GLN A 157 33.89 49.39 21.84
N GLN A 158 34.62 48.75 20.93
CA GLN A 158 34.09 47.63 20.14
C GLN A 158 33.82 46.40 21.01
N VAL A 159 34.70 46.07 21.95
CA VAL A 159 34.50 44.96 22.90
C VAL A 159 33.26 45.20 23.75
N ILE A 160 33.10 46.40 24.31
CA ILE A 160 31.90 46.77 25.09
C ILE A 160 30.62 46.66 24.24
N SER A 161 30.67 47.08 22.97
CA SER A 161 29.54 46.94 22.03
C SER A 161 29.19 45.48 21.74
N LEU A 162 30.20 44.64 21.51
CA LEU A 162 30.00 43.22 21.23
C LEU A 162 29.49 42.46 22.46
N GLU A 163 30.03 42.74 23.64
CA GLU A 163 29.53 42.17 24.89
C GLU A 163 28.09 42.60 25.19
N GLY A 164 27.72 43.84 24.87
CA GLY A 164 26.33 44.31 24.91
C GLY A 164 25.42 43.49 24.00
N LYS A 165 25.83 43.30 22.73
CA LYS A 165 25.07 42.49 21.77
C LYS A 165 24.95 41.02 22.18
N ILE A 166 26.00 40.44 22.78
CA ILE A 166 25.96 39.06 23.30
C ILE A 166 24.94 38.96 24.43
N ARG A 167 24.98 39.88 25.40
CA ARG A 167 23.99 39.93 26.49
C ARG A 167 22.56 40.10 25.98
N ASP A 168 22.36 40.95 24.97
CA ASP A 168 21.04 41.15 24.35
C ASP A 168 20.54 39.89 23.64
N LEU A 169 21.42 39.18 22.91
CA LEU A 169 21.09 37.91 22.25
C LEU A 169 20.82 36.79 23.27
N GLU A 170 21.59 36.72 24.35
CA GLU A 170 21.37 35.77 25.45
C GLU A 170 20.02 36.00 26.12
N LEU A 171 19.65 37.27 26.37
CA LEU A 171 18.34 37.64 26.89
C LEU A 171 17.20 37.30 25.93
N GLN A 172 17.40 37.46 24.61
CA GLN A 172 16.41 37.09 23.60
C GLN A 172 16.22 35.57 23.49
N VAL A 173 17.29 34.79 23.64
CA VAL A 173 17.21 33.31 23.65
C VAL A 173 16.57 32.82 24.94
N ALA A 174 16.89 33.42 26.09
CA ALA A 174 16.31 33.06 27.37
C ALA A 174 14.81 33.40 27.48
N ASN A 175 14.38 34.50 26.86
CA ASN A 175 12.99 34.96 26.84
C ASN A 175 12.37 34.83 25.45
N LEU A 176 12.59 33.69 24.77
CA LEU A 176 12.07 33.49 23.43
C LEU A 176 10.52 33.42 23.47
N PRO A 177 9.80 34.38 22.85
CA PRO A 177 8.34 34.44 22.94
C PRO A 177 7.72 33.21 22.28
N GLN A 178 6.64 32.69 22.85
CA GLN A 178 5.93 31.53 22.30
C GLN A 178 5.45 31.79 20.85
N GLU A 179 5.21 33.05 20.49
CA GLU A 179 4.90 33.48 19.12
C GLU A 179 6.07 33.30 18.14
N ALA A 180 7.32 33.48 18.58
CA ALA A 180 8.50 33.25 17.73
C ALA A 180 8.70 31.76 17.46
N VAL A 181 8.43 30.91 18.45
CA VAL A 181 8.42 29.44 18.30
C VAL A 181 7.31 29.00 17.34
N ARG A 182 6.10 29.56 17.47
CA ARG A 182 4.98 29.25 16.57
C ARG A 182 5.21 29.66 15.12
N LYS A 183 6.03 30.69 14.89
CA LYS A 183 6.44 31.15 13.55
C LYS A 183 7.61 30.35 12.98
N SER A 184 8.28 29.53 13.78
CA SER A 184 9.34 28.65 13.29
C SER A 184 8.79 27.64 12.30
N ASP A 185 9.45 27.49 11.15
CA ASP A 185 9.08 26.52 10.12
C ASP A 185 8.97 25.09 10.67
N PHE A 186 9.81 24.74 11.66
CA PHE A 186 9.76 23.44 12.31
C PHE A 186 8.49 23.24 13.14
N TYR A 187 8.03 24.27 13.85
CA TYR A 187 6.77 24.20 14.58
C TYR A 187 5.59 24.12 13.62
N ILE A 188 5.56 24.93 12.56
CA ILE A 188 4.49 24.91 11.54
C ILE A 188 4.42 23.54 10.86
N MET A 189 5.56 22.92 10.54
CA MET A 189 5.62 21.59 9.94
C MET A 189 5.05 20.52 10.88
N ASN A 190 5.44 20.54 12.15
CA ASN A 190 4.94 19.58 13.14
C ASN A 190 3.46 19.81 13.46
N ASP A 191 3.01 21.07 13.54
CA ASP A 191 1.61 21.40 13.76
C ASP A 191 0.74 20.92 12.60
N ARG A 192 1.18 21.12 11.35
CA ARG A 192 0.53 20.51 10.17
C ARG A 192 0.51 19.00 10.25
N LYS A 193 1.62 18.37 10.64
CA LYS A 193 1.67 16.92 10.77
C LYS A 193 0.72 16.39 11.86
N ILE A 194 0.60 17.11 12.97
CA ILE A 194 -0.34 16.80 14.05
C ILE A 194 -1.78 16.96 13.54
N GLN A 195 -2.08 18.02 12.79
CA GLN A 195 -3.40 18.23 12.19
C GLN A 195 -3.75 17.12 11.19
N ASP A 196 -2.81 16.73 10.32
CA ASP A 196 -3.01 15.63 9.37
C ASP A 196 -3.25 14.30 10.08
N LEU A 197 -2.44 13.98 11.10
CA LEU A 197 -2.61 12.76 11.90
C LEU A 197 -3.92 12.78 12.70
N THR A 198 -4.36 13.95 13.16
CA THR A 198 -5.65 14.10 13.84
C THR A 198 -6.81 13.89 12.86
N ALA A 199 -6.73 14.45 11.66
CA ALA A 199 -7.73 14.24 10.61
C ALA A 199 -7.80 12.77 10.16
N ASP A 200 -6.64 12.10 10.03
CA ASP A 200 -6.57 10.68 9.72
C ASP A 200 -7.18 9.81 10.84
N ASN A 201 -6.90 10.11 12.12
CA ASN A 201 -7.54 9.42 13.25
C ASN A 201 -9.05 9.58 13.23
N VAL A 202 -9.56 10.79 13.03
CA VAL A 202 -11.02 11.04 12.94
C VAL A 202 -11.64 10.27 11.77
N ARG A 203 -10.97 10.22 10.61
CA ARG A 203 -11.43 9.42 9.47
C ARG A 203 -11.49 7.93 9.80
N LEU A 204 -10.44 7.41 10.44
CA LEU A 204 -10.37 6.00 10.84
C LEU A 204 -11.43 5.65 11.88
N GLU A 205 -11.70 6.54 12.84
CA GLU A 205 -12.78 6.37 13.82
C GLU A 205 -14.15 6.31 13.13
N GLN A 206 -14.40 7.19 12.15
CA GLN A 206 -15.64 7.17 11.36
C GLN A 206 -15.77 5.89 10.51
N GLU A 207 -14.68 5.43 9.90
CA GLU A 207 -14.66 4.16 9.15
C GLU A 207 -14.92 2.96 10.06
N LEU A 208 -14.32 2.93 11.24
CA LEU A 208 -14.56 1.89 12.24
C LEU A 208 -16.03 1.88 12.67
N GLN A 209 -16.61 3.04 12.94
CA GLN A 209 -18.01 3.16 13.32
C GLN A 209 -18.94 2.69 12.19
N ARG A 210 -18.65 3.06 10.93
CA ARG A 210 -19.38 2.56 9.76
C ARG A 210 -19.31 1.04 9.67
N GLN A 211 -18.12 0.47 9.78
CA GLN A 211 -17.93 -0.99 9.74
C GLN A 211 -18.69 -1.70 10.87
N GLN A 212 -18.69 -1.15 12.09
CA GLN A 212 -19.47 -1.68 13.20
C GLN A 212 -20.97 -1.65 12.93
N THR A 213 -21.51 -0.56 12.36
CA THR A 213 -22.93 -0.50 11.99
C THR A 213 -23.29 -1.50 10.88
N THR A 214 -22.44 -1.64 9.86
CA THR A 214 -22.65 -2.62 8.79
C THR A 214 -22.57 -4.05 9.31
N LEU A 215 -21.63 -4.36 10.22
CA LEU A 215 -21.56 -5.67 10.88
C LEU A 215 -22.84 -5.97 11.67
N GLY A 216 -23.35 -5.00 12.43
CA GLY A 216 -24.61 -5.15 13.15
C GLY A 216 -25.80 -5.40 12.23
N GLN A 217 -25.86 -4.70 11.09
CA GLN A 217 -26.89 -4.92 10.07
C GLN A 217 -26.80 -6.32 9.45
N LEU A 218 -25.61 -6.74 9.02
CA LEU A 218 -25.39 -8.07 8.43
C LEU A 218 -25.69 -9.20 9.42
N GLN A 219 -25.33 -9.04 10.70
CA GLN A 219 -25.68 -9.99 11.75
C GLN A 219 -27.20 -10.05 11.98
N GLY A 220 -27.89 -8.91 11.95
CA GLY A 220 -29.35 -8.85 12.04
C GLY A 220 -30.04 -9.52 10.84
N GLU A 221 -29.57 -9.26 9.63
CA GLU A 221 -30.05 -9.92 8.41
C GLU A 221 -29.80 -11.42 8.46
N GLN A 222 -28.60 -11.85 8.86
CA GLN A 222 -28.29 -13.28 9.01
C GLN A 222 -29.24 -13.95 10.01
N ALA A 223 -29.46 -13.35 11.19
CA ALA A 223 -30.39 -13.89 12.18
C ALA A 223 -31.83 -13.96 11.65
N PHE A 224 -32.25 -12.97 10.87
CA PHE A 224 -33.55 -12.96 10.21
C PHE A 224 -33.67 -14.09 9.17
N TYR A 225 -32.68 -14.24 8.28
CA TYR A 225 -32.67 -15.31 7.27
C TYR A 225 -32.59 -16.70 7.91
N GLU A 226 -31.80 -16.89 8.95
CA GLU A 226 -31.74 -18.16 9.68
C GLU A 226 -33.10 -18.51 10.30
N LYS A 227 -33.81 -17.52 10.85
CA LYS A 227 -35.16 -17.72 11.39
C LYS A 227 -36.18 -18.04 10.28
N ASP A 228 -36.20 -17.28 9.19
CA ASP A 228 -37.12 -17.49 8.07
C ASP A 228 -36.90 -18.86 7.40
N VAL A 229 -35.64 -19.27 7.21
CA VAL A 229 -35.30 -20.60 6.67
C VAL A 229 -35.77 -21.72 7.61
N ARG A 230 -35.56 -21.56 8.92
CA ARG A 230 -36.06 -22.52 9.92
C ARG A 230 -37.58 -22.61 9.91
N GLU A 231 -38.28 -21.48 9.91
CA GLU A 231 -39.75 -21.47 9.88
C GLU A 231 -40.30 -22.12 8.60
N LYS A 232 -39.72 -21.82 7.43
CA LYS A 232 -40.10 -22.47 6.17
C LYS A 232 -39.82 -23.97 6.18
N TYR A 233 -38.68 -24.39 6.73
CA TYR A 233 -38.35 -25.80 6.86
C TYR A 233 -39.31 -26.52 7.80
N ASP A 234 -39.64 -25.93 8.96
CA ASP A 234 -40.58 -26.50 9.92
C ASP A 234 -42.00 -26.59 9.33
N GLN A 235 -42.44 -25.59 8.55
CA GLN A 235 -43.72 -25.66 7.83
C GLN A 235 -43.73 -26.79 6.79
N GLN A 236 -42.66 -26.93 6.00
CA GLN A 236 -42.56 -28.03 5.04
C GLN A 236 -42.54 -29.40 5.72
N LYS A 237 -41.81 -29.52 6.82
CA LYS A 237 -41.76 -30.73 7.64
C LYS A 237 -43.14 -31.09 8.17
N GLN A 238 -43.86 -30.15 8.77
CA GLN A 238 -45.21 -30.39 9.28
C GLN A 238 -46.20 -30.79 8.16
N ASN A 239 -46.07 -30.20 6.97
CA ASN A 239 -46.91 -30.58 5.83
C ASN A 239 -46.62 -32.00 5.34
N LEU A 240 -45.35 -32.40 5.30
CA LEU A 240 -44.96 -33.77 4.96
C LEU A 240 -45.41 -34.77 6.02
N GLU A 241 -45.27 -34.45 7.31
CA GLU A 241 -45.75 -35.28 8.42
C GLU A 241 -47.27 -35.50 8.31
N LYS A 242 -48.05 -34.45 8.04
CA LYS A 242 -49.51 -34.57 7.80
C LYS A 242 -49.86 -35.43 6.59
N GLN A 243 -49.12 -35.30 5.49
CA GLN A 243 -49.33 -36.15 4.31
C GLN A 243 -49.02 -37.61 4.63
N LEU A 244 -47.98 -37.87 5.41
CA LEU A 244 -47.58 -39.21 5.81
C LEU A 244 -48.66 -39.83 6.71
N GLU A 245 -49.17 -39.09 7.71
CA GLU A 245 -50.30 -39.52 8.55
C GLU A 245 -51.55 -39.85 7.73
N GLN A 246 -51.87 -39.02 6.71
CA GLN A 246 -53.00 -39.29 5.80
C GLN A 246 -52.80 -40.57 4.99
N MET A 247 -51.60 -40.78 4.44
CA MET A 247 -51.29 -41.99 3.69
C MET A 247 -51.31 -43.24 4.58
N GLU A 248 -50.82 -43.15 5.82
CA GLU A 248 -50.91 -44.24 6.80
C GLU A 248 -52.37 -44.59 7.14
N ALA A 249 -53.21 -43.56 7.34
CA ALA A 249 -54.64 -43.75 7.55
C ALA A 249 -55.32 -44.42 6.34
N ASP A 250 -54.98 -44.01 5.12
CA ASP A 250 -55.48 -44.61 3.89
C ASP A 250 -55.04 -46.06 3.73
N VAL A 251 -53.77 -46.39 4.04
CA VAL A 251 -53.28 -47.77 4.03
C VAL A 251 -54.06 -48.62 5.04
N SER A 252 -54.30 -48.10 6.25
CA SER A 252 -55.10 -48.78 7.26
C SER A 252 -56.54 -49.04 6.77
N ARG A 253 -57.17 -48.03 6.15
CA ARG A 253 -58.50 -48.14 5.55
C ARG A 253 -58.56 -49.16 4.42
N ILE A 254 -57.60 -49.14 3.49
CA ILE A 254 -57.52 -50.10 2.37
C ILE A 254 -57.32 -51.52 2.91
N ARG A 255 -56.51 -51.71 3.96
CA ARG A 255 -56.35 -53.01 4.62
C ARG A 255 -57.67 -53.48 5.23
N GLY A 256 -58.40 -52.62 5.93
CA GLY A 256 -59.72 -52.94 6.47
C GLY A 256 -60.70 -53.41 5.39
N VAL A 257 -60.86 -52.63 4.32
CA VAL A 257 -61.75 -52.98 3.19
C VAL A 257 -61.31 -54.28 2.51
N ARG A 258 -60.00 -54.48 2.32
CA ARG A 258 -59.47 -55.74 1.76
C ARG A 258 -59.85 -56.93 2.64
N ASP A 259 -59.69 -56.80 3.96
CA ASP A 259 -59.95 -57.89 4.90
C ASP A 259 -61.46 -58.20 4.97
N GLU A 260 -62.33 -57.18 4.89
CA GLU A 260 -63.78 -57.33 4.73
C GLU A 260 -64.15 -58.08 3.45
N LEU A 261 -63.63 -57.65 2.29
CA LEU A 261 -63.88 -58.31 0.99
C LEU A 261 -63.36 -59.76 0.97
N MET A 262 -62.21 -60.01 1.58
CA MET A 262 -61.67 -61.37 1.74
C MET A 262 -62.59 -62.23 2.61
N GLY A 263 -63.15 -61.66 3.68
CA GLY A 263 -64.17 -62.30 4.50
C GLY A 263 -65.42 -62.67 3.71
N GLU A 264 -66.00 -61.72 2.98
CA GLU A 264 -67.17 -61.94 2.13
C GLU A 264 -66.91 -63.01 1.06
N LEU A 265 -65.76 -62.95 0.40
CA LEU A 265 -65.36 -63.91 -0.62
C LEU A 265 -65.27 -65.33 -0.03
N ASN A 266 -64.71 -65.48 1.16
CA ASN A 266 -64.62 -66.77 1.83
C ASN A 266 -66.01 -67.33 2.20
N VAL A 267 -66.92 -66.48 2.68
CA VAL A 267 -68.31 -66.88 2.95
C VAL A 267 -69.03 -67.29 1.66
N LYS A 268 -68.90 -66.51 0.59
CA LYS A 268 -69.51 -66.83 -0.71
C LYS A 268 -68.96 -68.14 -1.29
N ARG A 269 -67.65 -68.36 -1.21
CA ARG A 269 -67.01 -69.62 -1.62
C ARG A 269 -67.53 -70.82 -0.80
N ALA A 270 -67.68 -70.68 0.51
CA ALA A 270 -68.23 -71.73 1.35
C ALA A 270 -69.70 -72.04 0.98
N ALA A 271 -70.52 -71.02 0.74
CA ALA A 271 -71.90 -71.19 0.31
C ALA A 271 -72.01 -71.84 -1.08
N GLU A 272 -71.15 -71.46 -2.03
CA GLU A 272 -71.09 -72.08 -3.36
C GLU A 272 -70.69 -73.55 -3.29
N GLN A 273 -69.69 -73.90 -2.45
CA GLN A 273 -69.31 -75.30 -2.23
C GLN A 273 -70.46 -76.13 -1.65
N GLU A 274 -71.26 -75.55 -0.74
CA GLU A 274 -72.42 -76.24 -0.19
C GLU A 274 -73.54 -76.41 -1.24
N LEU A 275 -73.78 -75.39 -2.07
CA LEU A 275 -74.74 -75.49 -3.17
C LEU A 275 -74.33 -76.54 -4.21
N ILE A 276 -73.02 -76.65 -4.51
CA ILE A 276 -72.50 -77.70 -5.39
C ILE A 276 -72.83 -79.09 -4.83
N LYS A 277 -72.56 -79.34 -3.53
CA LYS A 277 -72.89 -80.61 -2.88
C LYS A 277 -74.39 -80.92 -2.92
N GLN A 278 -75.24 -79.92 -2.65
CA GLN A 278 -76.69 -80.09 -2.72
C GLN A 278 -77.16 -80.41 -4.14
N THR A 279 -76.56 -79.78 -5.15
CA THR A 279 -76.88 -80.02 -6.57
C THR A 279 -76.45 -81.43 -6.99
N GLU A 280 -75.29 -81.89 -6.55
CA GLU A 280 -74.82 -83.28 -6.76
C GLU A 280 -75.79 -84.30 -6.14
N ALA A 281 -76.22 -84.07 -4.90
CA ALA A 281 -77.20 -84.94 -4.24
C ALA A 281 -78.58 -84.94 -4.93
N LEU A 282 -79.02 -83.80 -5.47
CA LEU A 282 -80.26 -83.71 -6.24
C LEU A 282 -80.16 -84.45 -7.58
N LYS A 283 -79.02 -84.34 -8.28
CA LYS A 283 -78.77 -85.09 -9.52
C LYS A 283 -78.86 -86.59 -9.28
N GLU A 284 -78.22 -87.10 -8.24
CA GLU A 284 -78.29 -88.52 -7.86
C GLU A 284 -79.74 -88.98 -7.60
N ARG A 285 -80.56 -88.17 -6.92
CA ARG A 285 -81.98 -88.47 -6.70
C ARG A 285 -82.81 -88.45 -7.98
N LEU A 286 -82.46 -87.59 -8.94
CA LEU A 286 -83.16 -87.46 -10.21
C LEU A 286 -82.85 -88.64 -11.13
N GLU A 287 -81.60 -89.09 -11.19
CA GLU A 287 -81.20 -90.33 -11.88
C GLU A 287 -81.96 -91.55 -11.32
N LEU A 288 -82.11 -91.64 -9.99
CA LEU A 288 -82.91 -92.70 -9.36
C LEU A 288 -84.41 -92.61 -9.66
N ALA A 289 -84.95 -91.40 -9.88
CA ALA A 289 -86.35 -91.20 -10.22
C ALA A 289 -86.63 -91.49 -11.70
N GLU A 290 -85.73 -91.06 -12.60
CA GLU A 290 -85.78 -91.38 -14.03
C GLU A 290 -85.72 -92.90 -14.26
N ALA A 291 -84.82 -93.60 -13.55
CA ALA A 291 -84.75 -95.06 -13.59
C ALA A 291 -86.08 -95.75 -13.18
N LYS A 292 -86.84 -95.15 -12.25
CA LYS A 292 -88.17 -95.65 -11.86
C LYS A 292 -89.25 -95.36 -12.90
N ILE A 293 -89.23 -94.17 -13.51
CA ILE A 293 -90.19 -93.80 -14.56
C ILE A 293 -89.99 -94.66 -15.81
N SER A 294 -88.75 -94.99 -16.18
CA SER A 294 -88.45 -95.92 -17.27
C SER A 294 -88.97 -97.35 -17.04
N SER A 295 -89.30 -97.72 -15.80
CA SER A 295 -89.80 -99.06 -15.44
C SER A 295 -91.33 -99.21 -15.43
N SER A 296 -92.08 -98.12 -15.63
CA SER A 296 -93.55 -98.13 -15.55
C SER A 296 -94.18 -97.30 -16.67
N THR A 297 -94.24 -97.86 -17.89
CA THR A 297 -95.17 -97.37 -18.91
C THR A 297 -95.55 -98.48 -19.91
N THR A 298 -96.63 -99.19 -19.62
CA THR A 298 -97.42 -99.95 -20.61
C THR A 298 -98.88 -99.55 -20.41
N ILE A 299 -99.43 -98.80 -21.35
CA ILE A 299 -100.87 -98.54 -21.44
C ILE A 299 -101.26 -98.87 -22.89
N ASP A 300 -101.97 -99.99 -23.03
CA ASP A 300 -102.61 -100.43 -24.27
C ASP A 300 -103.83 -99.54 -24.61
N PRO A 301 -104.07 -99.18 -25.88
CA PRO A 301 -105.31 -98.53 -26.29
C PRO A 301 -106.37 -99.58 -26.65
N ALA A 302 -107.41 -99.71 -25.82
CA ALA A 302 -108.56 -100.57 -26.10
C ALA A 302 -109.65 -99.83 -26.92
N GLU A 303 -109.87 -100.39 -28.12
CA GLU A 303 -111.12 -100.64 -28.85
C GLU A 303 -112.36 -99.73 -28.63
N VAL A 304 -112.81 -99.10 -29.73
CA VAL A 304 -114.11 -98.45 -29.87
C VAL A 304 -115.00 -99.36 -30.71
N ASP A 305 -115.97 -100.01 -30.06
CA ASP A 305 -116.99 -100.85 -30.71
C ASP A 305 -118.20 -99.98 -31.11
N ALA A 306 -118.53 -99.94 -32.40
CA ALA A 306 -119.64 -99.17 -32.95
C ALA A 306 -120.82 -100.09 -33.28
N VAL A 307 -121.86 -100.03 -32.45
CA VAL A 307 -123.16 -100.67 -32.65
C VAL A 307 -123.94 -99.94 -33.76
N VAL A 308 -124.34 -100.66 -34.81
CA VAL A 308 -125.25 -100.17 -35.85
C VAL A 308 -126.45 -101.12 -35.94
N GLU A 309 -127.56 -100.73 -35.31
CA GLU A 309 -128.87 -101.37 -35.49
C GLU A 309 -129.75 -100.51 -36.43
N GLY A 310 -130.45 -101.16 -37.37
CA GLY A 310 -131.67 -100.60 -37.98
C GLY A 310 -131.56 -99.97 -39.38
N LYS A 311 -130.89 -100.62 -40.35
CA LYS A 311 -131.05 -100.31 -41.79
C LYS A 311 -131.13 -101.59 -42.63
N SER A 312 -131.84 -101.53 -43.76
CA SER A 312 -132.04 -102.68 -44.64
C SER A 312 -130.71 -103.18 -45.24
N GLU A 313 -130.60 -104.49 -45.52
CA GLU A 313 -129.35 -105.16 -45.96
C GLU A 313 -128.75 -104.54 -47.25
N GLN A 314 -129.57 -103.89 -48.08
CA GLN A 314 -129.12 -103.19 -49.29
C GLN A 314 -128.53 -101.79 -48.98
N GLU A 315 -129.13 -101.02 -48.08
CA GLU A 315 -128.64 -99.69 -47.69
C GLU A 315 -127.36 -99.76 -46.85
N LEU A 316 -127.21 -100.81 -46.04
CA LEU A 316 -125.96 -101.10 -45.31
C LEU A 316 -124.83 -101.46 -46.27
N ARG A 317 -125.11 -102.23 -47.34
CA ARG A 317 -124.10 -102.55 -48.37
C ARG A 317 -123.69 -101.31 -49.17
N GLU A 318 -124.61 -100.43 -49.52
CA GLU A 318 -124.28 -99.19 -50.22
C GLU A 318 -123.50 -98.20 -49.34
N LEU A 319 -123.86 -98.05 -48.07
CA LEU A 319 -123.13 -97.21 -47.12
C LEU A 319 -121.75 -97.80 -46.82
N ALA A 320 -121.64 -99.12 -46.62
CA ALA A 320 -120.36 -99.81 -46.48
C ALA A 320 -119.49 -99.66 -47.73
N ALA A 321 -120.06 -99.71 -48.94
CA ALA A 321 -119.33 -99.49 -50.19
C ALA A 321 -118.87 -98.03 -50.35
N LYS A 322 -119.69 -97.04 -49.95
CA LYS A 322 -119.31 -95.62 -49.93
C LYS A 322 -118.20 -95.35 -48.91
N LEU A 323 -118.34 -95.86 -47.69
CA LEU A 323 -117.32 -95.74 -46.64
C LEU A 323 -116.04 -96.49 -47.02
N ALA A 324 -116.11 -97.66 -47.64
CA ALA A 324 -114.94 -98.37 -48.14
C ALA A 324 -114.23 -97.60 -49.26
N ARG A 325 -114.97 -96.94 -50.17
CA ARG A 325 -114.39 -96.05 -51.19
C ARG A 325 -113.74 -94.81 -50.59
N GLN A 326 -114.39 -94.18 -49.61
CA GLN A 326 -113.85 -93.01 -48.90
C GLN A 326 -112.62 -93.38 -48.07
N ASN A 327 -112.66 -94.48 -47.33
CA ASN A 327 -111.51 -95.01 -46.59
C ASN A 327 -110.37 -95.41 -47.52
N LYS A 328 -110.66 -95.97 -48.71
CA LYS A 328 -109.63 -96.26 -49.71
C LYS A 328 -109.01 -94.99 -50.31
N ALA A 329 -109.81 -93.94 -50.52
CA ALA A 329 -109.31 -92.63 -50.97
C ALA A 329 -108.45 -91.96 -49.89
N PHE A 330 -108.91 -91.92 -48.64
CA PHE A 330 -108.12 -91.40 -47.53
C PHE A 330 -106.84 -92.22 -47.28
N ALA A 331 -106.92 -93.55 -47.36
CA ALA A 331 -105.74 -94.42 -47.29
C ALA A 331 -104.74 -94.18 -48.43
N ALA A 332 -105.21 -93.72 -49.60
CA ALA A 332 -104.33 -93.32 -50.70
C ALA A 332 -103.72 -91.92 -50.53
N GLU A 333 -104.38 -91.02 -49.78
CA GLU A 333 -103.91 -89.66 -49.51
C GLU A 333 -102.97 -89.56 -48.30
N ILE A 334 -103.11 -90.42 -47.30
CA ILE A 334 -102.28 -90.48 -46.09
C ILE A 334 -100.77 -90.55 -46.41
N PRO A 335 -100.28 -91.41 -47.32
CA PRO A 335 -98.84 -91.48 -47.64
C PRO A 335 -98.29 -90.18 -48.25
N GLY A 336 -99.13 -89.43 -48.98
CA GLY A 336 -98.79 -88.14 -49.55
C GLY A 336 -98.62 -87.06 -48.47
N LEU A 337 -99.57 -87.03 -47.52
CA LEU A 337 -99.54 -86.14 -46.36
C LEU A 337 -98.37 -86.49 -45.42
N GLU A 338 -98.12 -87.76 -45.14
CA GLU A 338 -96.98 -88.24 -44.35
C GLU A 338 -95.65 -87.83 -44.98
N LYS A 339 -95.50 -88.00 -46.30
CA LYS A 339 -94.28 -87.59 -47.01
C LYS A 339 -94.09 -86.07 -47.02
N ALA A 340 -95.17 -85.30 -47.15
CA ALA A 340 -95.14 -83.84 -47.07
C ALA A 340 -94.78 -83.37 -45.66
N PHE A 341 -95.39 -83.98 -44.64
CA PHE A 341 -95.11 -83.71 -43.23
C PHE A 341 -93.66 -84.08 -42.87
N ALA A 342 -93.18 -85.27 -43.24
CA ALA A 342 -91.80 -85.68 -43.00
C ALA A 342 -90.78 -84.72 -43.65
N LYS A 343 -91.05 -84.22 -44.86
CA LYS A 343 -90.20 -83.22 -45.53
C LYS A 343 -90.25 -81.86 -44.84
N ALA A 344 -91.44 -81.39 -44.45
CA ALA A 344 -91.60 -80.12 -43.73
C ALA A 344 -90.91 -80.19 -42.35
N HIS A 345 -91.08 -81.30 -41.64
CA HIS A 345 -90.45 -81.58 -40.36
C HIS A 345 -88.92 -81.68 -40.48
N ALA A 346 -88.39 -82.37 -41.49
CA ALA A 346 -86.96 -82.43 -41.76
C ALA A 346 -86.38 -81.04 -42.05
N ARG A 347 -87.08 -80.19 -42.83
CA ARG A 347 -86.65 -78.81 -43.10
C ARG A 347 -86.73 -77.92 -41.86
N ALA A 348 -87.77 -78.07 -41.04
CA ALA A 348 -87.91 -77.35 -39.78
C ALA A 348 -86.76 -77.72 -38.81
N ASN A 349 -86.48 -79.01 -38.66
CA ASN A 349 -85.36 -79.51 -37.87
C ASN A 349 -84.02 -79.00 -38.40
N GLN A 350 -83.81 -79.01 -39.72
CA GLN A 350 -82.58 -78.46 -40.32
C GLN A 350 -82.41 -76.98 -39.99
N LYS A 351 -83.48 -76.17 -40.10
CA LYS A 351 -83.42 -74.75 -39.73
C LYS A 351 -83.11 -74.53 -38.26
N ILE A 352 -83.66 -75.36 -37.36
CA ILE A 352 -83.35 -75.28 -35.93
C ILE A 352 -81.86 -75.57 -35.69
N ILE A 353 -81.31 -76.59 -36.36
CA ILE A 353 -79.87 -76.92 -36.29
C ILE A 353 -79.03 -75.77 -36.83
N ASP A 354 -79.38 -75.22 -37.99
CA ASP A 354 -78.65 -74.10 -38.62
C ASP A 354 -78.70 -72.84 -37.73
N GLN A 355 -79.86 -72.55 -37.11
CA GLN A 355 -80.01 -71.43 -36.19
C GLN A 355 -79.15 -71.62 -34.93
N ALA A 356 -79.15 -72.82 -34.35
CA ALA A 356 -78.28 -73.14 -33.21
C ALA A 356 -76.79 -72.97 -33.56
N ALA A 357 -76.39 -73.33 -34.78
CA ALA A 357 -75.01 -73.12 -35.26
C ALA A 357 -74.67 -71.63 -35.42
N VAL A 358 -75.59 -70.81 -35.93
CA VAL A 358 -75.42 -69.35 -36.03
C VAL A 358 -75.34 -68.71 -34.64
N ASP A 359 -76.20 -69.11 -33.71
CA ASP A 359 -76.21 -68.59 -32.34
C ASP A 359 -74.92 -68.96 -31.58
N ALA A 360 -74.43 -70.19 -31.76
CA ALA A 360 -73.13 -70.61 -31.22
C ALA A 360 -71.98 -69.77 -31.78
N LYS A 361 -72.00 -69.47 -33.09
CA LYS A 361 -70.98 -68.62 -33.73
C LYS A 361 -71.06 -67.17 -33.25
N LEU A 362 -72.26 -66.60 -33.11
CA LEU A 362 -72.48 -65.26 -32.57
C LEU A 362 -71.98 -65.16 -31.13
N SER A 363 -72.28 -66.16 -30.30
CA SER A 363 -71.78 -66.23 -28.91
C SER A 363 -70.24 -66.27 -28.84
N ALA A 364 -69.61 -67.09 -29.70
CA ALA A 364 -68.16 -67.18 -29.79
C ALA A 364 -67.53 -65.86 -30.26
N LEU A 365 -68.09 -65.21 -31.28
CA LEU A 365 -67.63 -63.90 -31.77
C LEU A 365 -67.80 -62.80 -30.73
N ASN A 366 -68.91 -62.78 -29.98
CA ASN A 366 -69.11 -61.82 -28.89
C ASN A 366 -68.07 -62.01 -27.79
N THR A 367 -67.76 -63.26 -27.41
CA THR A 367 -66.71 -63.54 -26.42
C THR A 367 -65.33 -63.12 -26.92
N ALA A 368 -65.01 -63.37 -28.19
CA ALA A 368 -63.77 -62.93 -28.81
C ALA A 368 -63.67 -61.39 -28.85
N LYS A 369 -64.77 -60.69 -29.17
CA LYS A 369 -64.86 -59.24 -29.15
C LYS A 369 -64.61 -58.68 -27.75
N VAL A 370 -65.31 -59.20 -26.73
CA VAL A 370 -65.12 -58.75 -25.33
C VAL A 370 -63.67 -58.94 -24.89
N LYS A 371 -63.05 -60.09 -25.21
CA LYS A 371 -61.62 -60.33 -24.92
C LYS A 371 -60.70 -59.38 -25.68
N ALA A 372 -61.04 -59.01 -26.92
CA ALA A 372 -60.27 -58.05 -27.70
C ALA A 372 -60.39 -56.63 -27.13
N ASP A 373 -61.60 -56.20 -26.75
CA ASP A 373 -61.87 -54.91 -26.14
C ASP A 373 -61.15 -54.81 -24.78
N GLU A 374 -61.22 -55.83 -23.94
CA GLU A 374 -60.51 -55.88 -22.66
C GLU A 374 -58.98 -55.72 -22.84
N LYS A 375 -58.40 -56.45 -23.81
CA LYS A 375 -56.98 -56.31 -24.15
C LYS A 375 -56.64 -54.92 -24.69
N TYR A 376 -57.49 -54.36 -25.54
CA TYR A 376 -57.31 -53.03 -26.12
C TYR A 376 -57.32 -51.95 -25.03
N PHE A 377 -58.32 -51.94 -24.15
CA PHE A 377 -58.39 -50.98 -23.05
C PHE A 377 -57.32 -51.22 -21.98
N GLY A 378 -56.90 -52.47 -21.77
CA GLY A 378 -55.73 -52.80 -20.95
C GLY A 378 -54.45 -52.18 -21.50
N ALA A 379 -54.18 -52.38 -22.80
CA ALA A 379 -53.02 -51.80 -23.47
C ALA A 379 -53.06 -50.27 -23.51
N MET A 380 -54.24 -49.67 -23.72
CA MET A 380 -54.41 -48.22 -23.71
C MET A 380 -54.11 -47.62 -22.34
N ARG A 381 -54.62 -48.23 -21.25
CA ARG A 381 -54.29 -47.81 -19.87
C ARG A 381 -52.80 -47.93 -19.57
N ALA A 382 -52.16 -49.01 -20.01
CA ALA A 382 -50.72 -49.19 -19.84
C ALA A 382 -49.92 -48.13 -20.63
N ARG A 383 -50.33 -47.82 -21.87
CA ARG A 383 -49.73 -46.74 -22.66
C ARG A 383 -49.89 -45.38 -21.99
N ASP A 384 -51.08 -45.08 -21.48
CA ASP A 384 -51.34 -43.80 -20.82
C ASP A 384 -50.54 -43.66 -19.52
N ALA A 385 -50.39 -44.75 -18.74
CA ALA A 385 -49.51 -44.81 -17.58
C ALA A 385 -48.03 -44.56 -17.96
N LEU A 386 -47.52 -45.26 -18.99
CA LEU A 386 -46.16 -45.04 -19.49
C LEU A 386 -45.95 -43.61 -20.01
N ASN A 387 -46.96 -43.00 -20.63
CA ASN A 387 -46.86 -41.62 -21.09
C ASN A 387 -46.78 -40.63 -19.91
N ILE A 388 -47.52 -40.87 -18.83
CA ILE A 388 -47.42 -40.07 -17.60
C ILE A 388 -46.00 -40.19 -17.01
N GLU A 389 -45.48 -41.42 -16.88
CA GLU A 389 -44.11 -41.66 -16.39
C GLU A 389 -43.07 -40.98 -17.29
N TYR A 390 -43.22 -41.10 -18.61
CA TYR A 390 -42.33 -40.43 -19.57
C TYR A 390 -42.35 -38.91 -19.39
N GLN A 391 -43.51 -38.29 -19.22
CA GLN A 391 -43.60 -36.84 -18.98
C GLN A 391 -42.97 -36.46 -17.63
N GLN A 392 -43.16 -37.26 -16.58
CA GLN A 392 -42.52 -37.04 -15.28
C GLN A 392 -40.99 -37.11 -15.37
N VAL A 393 -40.46 -38.16 -16.02
CA VAL A 393 -39.01 -38.32 -16.25
C VAL A 393 -38.46 -37.18 -17.10
N LYS A 394 -39.18 -36.77 -18.15
CA LYS A 394 -38.78 -35.63 -19.00
C LYS A 394 -38.75 -34.32 -18.20
N ALA A 395 -39.74 -34.08 -17.34
CA ALA A 395 -39.76 -32.90 -16.47
C ALA A 395 -38.63 -32.95 -15.42
N ALA A 396 -38.35 -34.12 -14.84
CA ALA A 396 -37.23 -34.31 -13.93
C ALA A 396 -35.88 -34.07 -14.63
N LEU A 397 -35.72 -34.55 -15.86
CA LEU A 397 -34.53 -34.33 -16.69
C LEU A 397 -34.33 -32.85 -16.98
N ALA A 398 -35.39 -32.13 -17.38
CA ALA A 398 -35.33 -30.69 -17.61
C ALA A 398 -34.87 -29.93 -16.35
N LYS A 399 -35.47 -30.23 -15.18
CA LYS A 399 -35.05 -29.64 -13.90
C LYS A 399 -33.59 -29.96 -13.57
N SER A 400 -33.16 -31.21 -13.75
CA SER A 400 -31.77 -31.60 -13.51
C SER A 400 -30.80 -30.85 -14.42
N SER A 401 -31.16 -30.62 -15.68
CA SER A 401 -30.34 -29.85 -16.64
C SER A 401 -30.20 -28.39 -16.25
N GLU A 402 -31.27 -27.78 -15.72
CA GLU A 402 -31.25 -26.41 -15.20
C GLU A 402 -30.35 -26.29 -13.97
N VAL A 403 -30.45 -27.24 -13.03
CA VAL A 403 -29.56 -27.31 -11.86
C VAL A 403 -28.10 -27.46 -12.30
N ILE A 404 -27.80 -28.33 -13.26
CA ILE A 404 -26.44 -28.49 -13.78
C ILE A 404 -25.92 -27.18 -14.41
N ASN A 405 -26.75 -26.47 -15.18
CA ASN A 405 -26.35 -25.19 -15.78
C ASN A 405 -26.11 -24.11 -14.71
N ASN A 406 -26.94 -24.07 -13.67
CA ASN A 406 -26.76 -23.16 -12.54
C ASN A 406 -25.47 -23.47 -11.78
N LEU A 407 -25.18 -24.74 -11.53
CA LEU A 407 -23.93 -25.18 -10.90
C LEU A 407 -22.71 -24.84 -11.75
N ARG A 408 -22.77 -25.04 -13.07
CA ARG A 408 -21.68 -24.65 -14.01
C ARG A 408 -21.46 -23.13 -14.02
N ALA A 409 -22.53 -22.33 -14.00
CA ALA A 409 -22.42 -20.88 -13.94
C ALA A 409 -21.81 -20.41 -12.61
N GLN A 410 -22.17 -21.06 -11.50
CA GLN A 410 -21.54 -20.81 -10.19
C GLN A 410 -20.07 -21.24 -10.17
N GLU A 411 -19.74 -22.40 -10.71
CA GLU A 411 -18.35 -22.87 -10.86
C GLU A 411 -17.51 -21.87 -11.67
N GLN A 412 -18.02 -21.38 -12.80
CA GLN A 412 -17.34 -20.36 -13.60
C GLN A 412 -17.11 -19.05 -12.83
N LYS A 413 -18.08 -18.62 -12.01
CA LYS A 413 -17.93 -17.46 -11.12
C LYS A 413 -16.86 -17.71 -10.06
N LEU A 414 -16.84 -18.90 -9.45
CA LEU A 414 -15.83 -19.27 -8.46
C LEU A 414 -14.42 -19.33 -9.07
N VAL A 415 -14.27 -19.94 -10.25
CA VAL A 415 -13.00 -19.99 -10.99
C VAL A 415 -12.50 -18.58 -11.31
N SER A 416 -13.37 -17.69 -11.80
CA SER A 416 -12.97 -16.30 -12.09
C SER A 416 -12.62 -15.50 -10.83
N ASN A 417 -13.32 -15.73 -9.72
CA ASN A 417 -12.99 -15.15 -8.41
C ASN A 417 -11.63 -15.64 -7.90
N THR A 418 -11.35 -16.95 -7.98
CA THR A 418 -10.06 -17.52 -7.60
C THR A 418 -8.94 -16.92 -8.45
N ALA A 419 -9.12 -16.81 -9.76
CA ALA A 419 -8.15 -16.18 -10.65
C ALA A 419 -7.93 -14.67 -10.35
N ARG A 420 -8.96 -13.98 -9.85
CA ARG A 420 -8.84 -12.58 -9.39
C ARG A 420 -8.04 -12.50 -8.08
N VAL A 421 -8.36 -13.34 -7.10
CA VAL A 421 -7.65 -13.38 -5.81
C VAL A 421 -6.19 -13.77 -6.00
N GLN A 422 -5.90 -14.75 -6.86
CA GLN A 422 -4.52 -15.12 -7.21
C GLN A 422 -3.73 -13.97 -7.83
N ARG A 423 -4.36 -13.16 -8.71
CA ARG A 423 -3.72 -11.95 -9.25
C ARG A 423 -3.46 -10.89 -8.19
N GLN A 424 -4.40 -10.66 -7.29
CA GLN A 424 -4.23 -9.72 -6.18
C GLN A 424 -3.13 -10.17 -5.21
N LEU A 425 -3.04 -11.47 -4.94
CA LEU A 425 -1.97 -12.05 -4.12
C LEU A 425 -0.60 -11.82 -4.78
N ALA A 426 -0.46 -12.14 -6.06
CA ALA A 426 0.79 -11.92 -6.80
C ALA A 426 1.19 -10.43 -6.84
N GLU A 427 0.21 -9.52 -6.97
CA GLU A 427 0.46 -8.08 -6.88
C GLU A 427 0.93 -7.65 -5.48
N ALA A 428 0.30 -8.19 -4.43
CA ALA A 428 0.70 -7.93 -3.05
C ALA A 428 2.11 -8.46 -2.74
N GLU A 429 2.43 -9.67 -3.19
CA GLU A 429 3.77 -10.26 -3.07
C GLU A 429 4.83 -9.38 -3.76
N ASN A 430 4.54 -8.89 -4.97
CA ASN A 430 5.42 -7.95 -5.67
C ASN A 430 5.61 -6.64 -4.90
N LYS A 431 4.56 -6.09 -4.29
CA LYS A 431 4.65 -4.89 -3.43
C LYS A 431 5.50 -5.14 -2.20
N VAL A 432 5.36 -6.30 -1.55
CA VAL A 432 6.20 -6.69 -0.40
C VAL A 432 7.68 -6.75 -0.80
N VAL A 433 8.01 -7.38 -1.93
CA VAL A 433 9.38 -7.44 -2.44
C VAL A 433 9.94 -6.03 -2.75
N GLN A 434 9.12 -5.14 -3.33
CA GLN A 434 9.51 -3.75 -3.56
C GLN A 434 9.79 -3.01 -2.25
N VAL A 435 8.91 -3.13 -1.25
CA VAL A 435 9.09 -2.50 0.07
C VAL A 435 10.36 -3.03 0.76
N GLN A 436 10.60 -4.34 0.74
CA GLN A 436 11.82 -4.93 1.28
C GLN A 436 13.09 -4.39 0.59
N ARG A 437 13.05 -4.18 -0.73
CA ARG A 437 14.17 -3.60 -1.47
C ARG A 437 14.43 -2.16 -1.08
N VAL A 438 13.38 -1.35 -0.91
CA VAL A 438 13.48 0.04 -0.44
C VAL A 438 13.98 0.08 1.00
N GLN A 439 13.46 -0.78 1.87
CA GLN A 439 13.92 -0.89 3.26
C GLN A 439 15.42 -1.21 3.33
N ALA A 440 15.91 -2.18 2.56
CA ALA A 440 17.34 -2.50 2.49
C ALA A 440 18.19 -1.36 1.93
N GLN A 441 17.64 -0.48 1.09
CA GLN A 441 18.34 0.71 0.61
C GLN A 441 18.39 1.80 1.67
N VAL A 442 17.29 2.02 2.39
CA VAL A 442 17.19 2.97 3.51
C VAL A 442 18.11 2.55 4.66
N GLU A 443 18.15 1.28 5.01
CA GLU A 443 19.05 0.75 6.05
C GLU A 443 20.53 0.94 5.68
N ARG A 444 20.90 0.68 4.42
CA ARG A 444 22.26 0.98 3.93
C ARG A 444 22.59 2.47 4.06
N ARG A 445 21.68 3.34 3.63
CA ARG A 445 21.90 4.79 3.72
C ARG A 445 21.98 5.27 5.18
N ARG A 446 21.18 4.70 6.07
CA ARG A 446 21.23 4.97 7.51
C ARG A 446 22.60 4.61 8.07
N ASN A 447 23.10 3.41 7.77
CA ASN A 447 24.40 2.95 8.25
C ASN A 447 25.56 3.82 7.72
N GLU A 448 25.52 4.25 6.45
CA GLU A 448 26.48 5.21 5.90
C GLU A 448 26.48 6.53 6.65
N LEU A 449 25.28 7.09 6.92
CA LEU A 449 25.14 8.35 7.66
C LEU A 449 25.59 8.20 9.12
N GLU A 450 25.29 7.07 9.77
CA GLU A 450 25.79 6.75 11.12
C GLU A 450 27.32 6.70 11.16
N GLN A 451 27.96 6.09 10.16
CA GLN A 451 29.42 6.06 10.04
C GLN A 451 30.01 7.46 9.82
N GLN A 452 29.40 8.27 8.95
CA GLN A 452 29.83 9.66 8.73
C GLN A 452 29.71 10.51 9.99
N LEU A 453 28.62 10.32 10.74
CA LEU A 453 28.36 11.04 11.98
C LEU A 453 29.34 10.62 13.09
N ALA A 454 29.67 9.32 13.18
CA ALA A 454 30.71 8.82 14.08
C ALA A 454 32.10 9.40 13.73
N ALA A 455 32.45 9.45 12.44
CA ALA A 455 33.70 10.05 11.98
C ALA A 455 33.79 11.54 12.31
N ALA A 456 32.72 12.31 12.03
CA ALA A 456 32.65 13.73 12.35
C ALA A 456 32.75 13.99 13.87
N ARG A 457 32.09 13.16 14.71
CA ARG A 457 32.21 13.24 16.17
C ARG A 457 33.65 13.00 16.64
N HIS A 458 34.33 11.99 16.08
CA HIS A 458 35.73 11.73 16.41
C HIS A 458 36.64 12.90 16.01
N GLU A 459 36.39 13.51 14.85
CA GLU A 459 37.15 14.67 14.38
C GLU A 459 36.92 15.92 15.25
N ILE A 460 35.67 16.17 15.66
CA ILE A 460 35.34 17.22 16.64
C ILE A 460 36.07 16.96 17.96
N GLN A 461 36.05 15.74 18.48
CA GLN A 461 36.72 15.40 19.74
C GLN A 461 38.24 15.60 19.64
N LYS A 462 38.84 15.25 18.50
CA LYS A 462 40.26 15.51 18.22
C LYS A 462 40.56 17.00 18.20
N LEU A 463 39.78 17.81 17.48
CA LEU A 463 39.95 19.26 17.43
C LEU A 463 39.75 19.90 18.80
N GLN A 464 38.78 19.45 19.60
CA GLN A 464 38.59 19.88 20.97
C GLN A 464 39.83 19.60 21.83
N SER A 465 40.41 18.39 21.74
CA SER A 465 41.64 18.06 22.48
C SER A 465 42.86 18.90 22.04
N GLN A 466 42.93 19.25 20.75
CA GLN A 466 43.98 20.14 20.24
C GLN A 466 43.79 21.57 20.75
N LEU A 467 42.54 22.06 20.77
CA LEU A 467 42.23 23.39 21.33
C LEU A 467 42.57 23.45 22.82
N THR A 468 42.17 22.46 23.63
CA THR A 468 42.51 22.46 25.05
C THR A 468 44.01 22.40 25.30
N THR A 469 44.76 21.66 24.47
CA THR A 469 46.23 21.62 24.55
C THR A 469 46.83 22.99 24.19
N ARG A 470 46.38 23.61 23.10
CA ARG A 470 46.84 24.94 22.66
C ARG A 470 46.49 26.03 23.68
N ASP A 471 45.31 25.98 24.27
CA ASP A 471 44.92 26.90 25.34
C ASP A 471 45.82 26.74 26.57
N GLY A 472 46.21 25.50 26.89
CA GLY A 472 47.22 25.18 27.90
C GLY A 472 48.58 25.77 27.56
N ASP A 473 49.09 25.53 26.35
CA ASP A 473 50.37 26.08 25.87
C ASP A 473 50.38 27.62 25.94
N ILE A 474 49.29 28.28 25.51
CA ILE A 474 49.14 29.74 25.57
C ILE A 474 49.10 30.23 27.01
N ALA A 475 48.43 29.52 27.92
CA ALA A 475 48.40 29.85 29.33
C ALA A 475 49.81 29.74 29.95
N GLU A 476 50.55 28.67 29.64
CA GLU A 476 51.93 28.50 30.06
C GLU A 476 52.83 29.62 29.52
N GLU A 477 52.79 29.91 28.23
CA GLU A 477 53.54 31.03 27.62
C GLU A 477 53.20 32.39 28.26
N ARG A 478 51.92 32.63 28.58
CA ARG A 478 51.52 33.85 29.30
C ARG A 478 52.12 33.91 30.70
N THR A 479 52.17 32.79 31.42
CA THR A 479 52.79 32.75 32.75
C THR A 479 54.30 32.92 32.69
N THR A 480 54.99 32.30 31.73
CA THR A 480 56.43 32.43 31.56
C THR A 480 56.80 33.86 31.14
N LYS A 481 56.06 34.45 30.19
CA LYS A 481 56.20 35.86 29.81
C LYS A 481 56.04 36.79 31.02
N ARG A 482 54.99 36.60 31.82
CA ARG A 482 54.75 37.41 33.04
C ARG A 482 55.88 37.25 34.06
N ASN A 483 56.42 36.04 34.23
CA ASN A 483 57.55 35.79 35.12
C ASN A 483 58.83 36.48 34.61
N LEU A 484 59.11 36.41 33.32
CA LEU A 484 60.25 37.09 32.69
C LEU A 484 60.11 38.61 32.80
N GLU A 485 58.92 39.17 32.55
CA GLU A 485 58.63 40.60 32.74
C GLU A 485 58.89 41.04 34.18
N GLN A 486 58.46 40.25 35.18
CA GLN A 486 58.76 40.51 36.59
C GLN A 486 60.27 40.43 36.89
N GLN A 487 61.01 39.52 36.26
CA GLN A 487 62.47 39.44 36.42
C GLN A 487 63.17 40.65 35.79
N ILE A 488 62.75 41.08 34.60
CA ILE A 488 63.25 42.28 33.93
C ILE A 488 63.01 43.51 34.81
N GLU A 489 61.81 43.66 35.36
CA GLU A 489 61.46 44.76 36.27
C GLU A 489 62.36 44.78 37.53
N LYS A 490 62.62 43.59 38.12
CA LYS A 490 63.54 43.46 39.27
C LYS A 490 64.96 43.84 38.89
N LEU A 491 65.47 43.37 37.75
CA LEU A 491 66.81 43.67 37.28
C LEU A 491 66.98 45.15 36.94
N LYS A 492 65.99 45.78 36.29
CA LYS A 492 65.97 47.24 36.05
C LYS A 492 66.08 48.03 37.35
N LYS A 493 65.25 47.72 38.35
CA LYS A 493 65.33 48.35 39.67
C LYS A 493 66.70 48.15 40.34
N GLN A 494 67.30 46.97 40.21
CA GLN A 494 68.66 46.73 40.73
C GLN A 494 69.72 47.54 40.00
N VAL A 495 69.60 47.73 38.68
CA VAL A 495 70.49 48.60 37.89
C VAL A 495 70.31 50.05 38.29
N ASP A 496 69.08 50.54 38.39
CA ASP A 496 68.77 51.92 38.79
C ASP A 496 69.30 52.21 40.21
N VAL A 497 69.13 51.28 41.15
CA VAL A 497 69.68 51.40 42.51
C VAL A 497 71.21 51.41 42.48
N LYS A 498 71.86 50.57 41.67
CA LYS A 498 73.33 50.61 41.51
C LYS A 498 73.81 51.91 40.87
N GLN A 499 73.06 52.49 39.93
CA GLN A 499 73.37 53.79 39.32
C GLN A 499 73.18 54.94 40.33
N LEU A 500 72.15 54.88 41.17
CA LEU A 500 71.86 55.90 42.20
C LEU A 500 72.78 55.79 43.44
N THR A 501 73.24 54.59 43.80
CA THR A 501 74.17 54.36 44.91
C THR A 501 75.64 54.54 44.51
N SER A 502 75.95 54.43 43.22
CA SER A 502 77.26 54.80 42.67
C SER A 502 77.30 56.29 42.33
N GLY A 503 77.24 57.13 43.36
CA GLY A 503 77.63 58.53 43.26
C GLY A 503 79.12 58.66 42.94
N MET A 504 79.48 58.59 41.66
CA MET A 504 80.75 59.07 41.13
C MET A 504 80.59 59.30 39.63
N GLY A 505 80.84 60.55 39.20
CA GLY A 505 80.76 60.98 37.81
C GLY A 505 81.51 60.04 36.89
N SER A 506 80.95 59.81 35.70
CA SER A 506 81.39 58.77 34.79
C SER A 506 82.91 58.82 34.58
N ALA A 507 83.58 57.72 34.87
CA ALA A 507 85.00 57.52 34.57
C ALA A 507 85.30 57.78 33.10
N GLN A 508 84.30 57.67 32.23
CA GLN A 508 84.37 57.93 30.80
C GLN A 508 84.56 59.43 30.48
N ALA A 509 83.89 60.33 31.20
CA ALA A 509 84.07 61.78 31.01
C ALA A 509 85.44 62.27 31.54
N ILE A 510 85.94 61.66 32.62
CA ILE A 510 87.28 61.95 33.15
C ILE A 510 88.36 61.38 32.21
N GLN A 511 88.13 60.21 31.62
CA GLN A 511 89.07 59.60 30.68
C GLN A 511 89.21 60.41 29.38
N GLU A 512 88.10 60.93 28.83
CA GLU A 512 88.14 61.84 27.67
C GLU A 512 88.87 63.15 27.98
N GLN A 513 88.69 63.70 29.19
CA GLN A 513 89.45 64.88 29.63
C GLN A 513 90.95 64.58 29.81
N ILE A 514 91.32 63.41 30.35
CA ILE A 514 92.73 63.00 30.49
C ILE A 514 93.39 62.81 29.12
N GLU A 515 92.69 62.20 28.15
CA GLU A 515 93.21 61.99 26.79
C GLU A 515 93.41 63.33 26.06
N SER A 516 92.47 64.27 26.23
CA SER A 516 92.57 65.64 25.72
C SER A 516 93.78 66.39 26.29
N LEU A 517 93.99 66.33 27.61
CA LEU A 517 95.13 66.96 28.28
C LEU A 517 96.48 66.31 27.91
N ARG A 518 96.52 64.99 27.71
CA ARG A 518 97.71 64.27 27.23
C ARG A 518 98.10 64.68 25.81
N SER A 519 97.13 64.90 24.92
CA SER A 519 97.40 65.34 23.54
C SER A 519 98.11 66.71 23.46
N ILE A 520 97.89 67.59 24.45
CA ILE A 520 98.53 68.91 24.54
C ILE A 520 100.00 68.79 24.98
N ALA A 521 100.32 67.87 25.89
CA ALA A 521 101.66 67.72 26.47
C ALA A 521 102.65 66.94 25.58
N LEU A 522 102.17 66.08 24.69
CA LEU A 522 103.00 65.27 23.79
C LEU A 522 103.43 66.04 22.54
N CYS A 523 104.62 65.74 22.03
CA CYS A 523 105.17 66.31 20.81
C CYS A 523 104.30 65.95 19.61
N SER A 524 103.84 66.94 18.85
CA SER A 524 102.96 66.75 17.69
C SER A 524 103.61 66.05 16.49
N LEU A 525 104.94 65.84 16.50
CA LEU A 525 105.66 65.16 15.41
C LEU A 525 105.77 63.66 15.60
N CYS A 526 106.01 63.21 16.84
CA CYS A 526 106.17 61.79 17.14
C CYS A 526 105.02 61.20 17.97
N THR A 527 104.18 62.06 18.58
CA THR A 527 103.08 61.73 19.50
C THR A 527 103.45 60.76 20.64
N LYS A 528 104.76 60.62 20.90
CA LYS A 528 105.35 59.67 21.86
C LYS A 528 106.09 60.39 22.99
N ASN A 529 106.93 61.35 22.64
CA ASN A 529 107.76 62.07 23.61
C ASN A 529 107.06 63.35 24.06
N TRP A 530 107.31 63.77 25.30
CA TRP A 530 106.82 65.04 25.84
C TRP A 530 107.48 66.22 25.11
N LYS A 531 106.78 67.34 25.01
CA LYS A 531 107.37 68.59 24.54
C LYS A 531 108.41 69.05 25.55
N ASP A 532 109.64 69.27 25.12
CA ASP A 532 110.76 69.67 25.98
C ASP A 532 111.74 70.64 25.29
N THR A 533 111.46 71.05 24.04
CA THR A 533 112.33 71.92 23.25
C THR A 533 111.51 72.91 22.43
N ALA A 534 111.66 74.19 22.71
CA ALA A 534 111.03 75.29 21.98
C ALA A 534 111.98 75.88 20.93
N ILE A 535 111.43 76.23 19.77
CA ILE A 535 112.15 76.99 18.74
C ILE A 535 111.98 78.48 19.06
N LYS A 536 113.04 79.15 19.51
CA LYS A 536 113.00 80.57 19.96
C LYS A 536 112.43 81.54 18.92
N VAL A 537 112.64 81.25 17.63
CA VAL A 537 112.20 82.11 16.52
C VAL A 537 110.67 82.18 16.41
N CYS A 538 109.96 81.09 16.76
CA CYS A 538 108.50 81.01 16.53
C CYS A 538 107.69 80.47 17.72
N GLY A 539 108.32 80.14 18.85
CA GLY A 539 107.65 79.70 20.07
C GLY A 539 107.06 78.28 20.05
N HIS A 540 107.02 77.61 18.89
CA HIS A 540 106.53 76.23 18.79
C HIS A 540 107.43 75.24 19.54
N VAL A 541 106.80 74.32 20.29
CA VAL A 541 107.47 73.35 21.17
C VAL A 541 107.26 71.92 20.68
N PHE A 542 108.37 71.19 20.59
CA PHE A 542 108.45 69.78 20.20
C PHE A 542 109.33 69.01 21.20
N CYS A 543 109.53 67.72 20.99
CA CYS A 543 110.59 67.01 21.70
C CYS A 543 111.95 67.32 21.05
N ASN A 544 113.01 67.27 21.85
CA ASN A 544 114.39 67.53 21.43
C ASN A 544 114.80 66.62 20.28
N ASP A 545 114.43 65.34 20.37
CA ASP A 545 114.73 64.34 19.35
C ASP A 545 114.17 64.74 17.97
N CYS A 546 112.92 65.21 17.92
CA CYS A 546 112.31 65.63 16.66
C CYS A 546 112.86 66.97 16.16
N ALA A 547 113.18 67.91 17.05
CA ALA A 547 113.79 69.18 16.69
C ALA A 547 115.21 68.99 16.13
N MET A 548 116.03 68.17 16.80
CA MET A 548 117.39 67.82 16.40
C MET A 548 117.43 66.94 15.16
N ALA A 549 116.53 65.94 15.03
CA ALA A 549 116.45 65.09 13.84
C ALA A 549 116.21 65.93 12.58
N ARG A 550 115.38 66.97 12.66
CA ARG A 550 115.16 67.90 11.54
C ARG A 550 116.40 68.74 11.21
N LEU A 551 117.13 69.22 12.22
CA LEU A 551 118.39 69.93 11.99
C LEU A 551 119.45 69.03 11.35
N ASN A 552 119.57 67.79 11.82
CA ASN A 552 120.48 66.78 11.28
C ASN A 552 120.13 66.40 9.82
N ALA A 553 118.83 66.31 9.51
CA ALA A 553 118.34 66.10 8.15
C ALA A 553 118.40 67.36 7.26
N ARG A 554 119.03 68.45 7.72
CA ARG A 554 119.11 69.77 7.05
C ARG A 554 117.74 70.42 6.76
N MET A 555 116.68 69.98 7.43
CA MET A 555 115.33 70.55 7.36
C MET A 555 115.16 71.71 8.35
N ARG A 556 115.80 72.85 8.06
CA ARG A 556 115.87 74.04 8.92
C ARG A 556 114.60 74.92 8.89
N LYS A 557 113.42 74.30 8.91
CA LYS A 557 112.11 75.00 8.96
C LYS A 557 111.18 74.36 9.99
N CYS A 558 110.52 75.20 10.79
CA CYS A 558 109.58 74.77 11.81
C CYS A 558 108.42 73.98 11.19
N PRO A 559 108.06 72.79 11.70
CA PRO A 559 106.97 72.00 11.14
C PRO A 559 105.59 72.65 11.20
N LEU A 560 105.34 73.56 12.15
CA LEU A 560 104.02 74.17 12.35
C LEU A 560 103.85 75.49 11.57
N CYS A 561 104.88 76.34 11.54
CA CYS A 561 104.79 77.68 10.90
C CYS A 561 105.81 77.93 9.79
N ASN A 562 106.64 76.94 9.46
CA ASN A 562 107.63 76.99 8.37
C ASN A 562 108.73 78.08 8.50
N SER A 563 108.82 78.75 9.64
CA SER A 563 109.90 79.71 9.96
C SER A 563 111.26 79.01 10.01
N GLN A 564 112.29 79.65 9.46
CA GLN A 564 113.64 79.08 9.47
C GLN A 564 114.24 79.09 10.89
N PHE A 565 114.95 78.03 11.27
CA PHE A 565 115.64 77.95 12.57
C PHE A 565 116.95 77.15 12.47
N GLY A 566 117.93 77.52 13.28
CA GLY A 566 119.23 76.83 13.42
C GLY A 566 119.42 76.15 14.78
N GLN A 567 120.59 75.55 14.99
CA GLN A 567 120.91 74.85 16.23
C GLN A 567 120.92 75.77 17.47
N ASN A 568 121.35 77.02 17.29
CA ASN A 568 121.34 78.02 18.36
C ASN A 568 119.92 78.52 18.70
N ASP A 569 118.92 78.19 17.89
CA ASP A 569 117.53 78.62 18.07
C ASP A 569 116.69 77.61 18.86
N LEU A 570 117.25 76.42 19.16
CA LEU A 570 116.62 75.44 20.04
C LEU A 570 116.89 75.81 21.50
N LEU A 571 115.82 75.93 22.27
CA LEU A 571 115.84 76.16 23.71
C LEU A 571 115.17 74.97 24.39
N GLN A 572 115.87 74.32 25.31
CA GLN A 572 115.28 73.29 26.13
C GLN A 572 114.31 73.93 27.14
N VAL A 573 113.11 73.38 27.26
CA VAL A 573 112.02 73.87 28.12
C VAL A 573 111.54 72.72 28.99
N HIS A 574 111.24 73.01 30.26
CA HIS A 574 110.64 72.06 31.19
C HIS A 574 109.20 72.51 31.45
N LEU A 575 108.23 71.69 31.03
CA LEU A 575 106.78 71.96 31.13
C LEU A 575 106.19 71.55 32.47
#